data_AF-A0A6J7FIM5-F1
#
_entry.id   AF-A0A6J7FIM5-F1
#
_cell.length_a   1.000
_cell.length_b   1.000
_cell.length_c   1.000
_cell.angle_alpha   90.00
_cell.angle_beta   90.00
_cell.angle_gamma   90.00
#
_symmetry.space_group_name_H-M   'P 1'
#
loop_
_entity.id
_entity.type
_entity.pdbx_description
1 polymer ?
#
loop_
_entity_poly.entity_id
_entity_poly.type
_entity_poly.pdbx_seq_one_letter_code
_entity_poly.pdbx_strand_id
1 'polypeptide(L)'
;MTAAGTRQLIEAGADIIKVGVGPGAMCTTRMMTGVGRPQFSAVLECSAESTRLGKHIWADGGVRYPRDVALGLAAGASNVMFGSLLAGTYESAADTLRDSDGRLFKESFGMASNRAVRNRTRSETALDRARKELFEEGISTSRMYLDPERPSVEDIIDQIVAGVRSSCTYAGARSIPEFAERAVVGIQSASGYEEGRARDTSW
;
A
#
# COMPACT_ATOMS: atom_id res chain seq x y z
N MET A 1 4.99 11.84 5.14
CA MET A 1 4.07 12.84 4.57
C MET A 1 3.24 13.45 5.68
N THR A 2 3.06 14.77 5.67
CA THR A 2 2.29 15.55 6.66
C THR A 2 1.38 16.53 5.92
N ALA A 3 0.43 17.17 6.62
CA ALA A 3 -0.37 18.25 6.06
C ALA A 3 0.50 19.38 5.48
N ALA A 4 1.54 19.81 6.19
CA ALA A 4 2.47 20.82 5.71
C ALA A 4 3.20 20.39 4.42
N GLY A 5 3.67 19.14 4.35
CA GLY A 5 4.28 18.61 3.14
C GLY A 5 3.29 18.51 1.96
N THR A 6 2.03 18.18 2.25
CA THR A 6 0.96 18.16 1.24
C THR A 6 0.74 19.55 0.64
N ARG A 7 0.62 20.57 1.49
CA ARG A 7 0.51 21.97 1.05
C ARG A 7 1.69 22.39 0.19
N GLN A 8 2.92 22.10 0.62
CA GLN A 8 4.13 22.47 -0.13
C GLN A 8 4.13 21.85 -1.54
N LEU A 9 3.70 20.60 -1.67
CA LEU A 9 3.58 19.95 -2.98
C LEU A 9 2.50 20.58 -3.86
N ILE A 10 1.36 20.96 -3.26
CA ILE A 10 0.28 21.66 -3.97
C ILE A 10 0.76 23.05 -4.44
N GLU A 11 1.45 23.80 -3.58
CA GLU A 11 2.01 25.11 -3.90
C GLU A 11 3.10 25.03 -4.98
N ALA A 12 3.81 23.90 -5.05
CA ALA A 12 4.73 23.58 -6.14
C ALA A 12 4.02 23.16 -7.45
N GLY A 13 2.70 23.03 -7.45
CA GLY A 13 1.89 22.76 -8.64
C GLY A 13 1.31 21.34 -8.75
N ALA A 14 1.43 20.49 -7.71
CA ALA A 14 0.85 19.15 -7.75
C ALA A 14 -0.68 19.16 -7.61
N ASP A 15 -1.37 18.46 -8.52
CA ASP A 15 -2.83 18.24 -8.43
C ASP A 15 -3.22 17.05 -7.56
N ILE A 16 -2.34 16.05 -7.50
CA ILE A 16 -2.55 14.79 -6.78
C ILE A 16 -1.32 14.48 -5.94
N ILE A 17 -1.53 14.23 -4.65
CA ILE A 17 -0.46 13.99 -3.69
C ILE A 17 -0.48 12.52 -3.29
N LYS A 18 0.61 11.82 -3.60
CA LYS A 18 0.79 10.43 -3.18
C LYS A 18 1.27 10.38 -1.73
N VAL A 19 0.43 9.83 -0.85
CA VAL A 19 0.64 9.82 0.60
C VAL A 19 1.05 8.42 1.05
N GLY A 20 2.29 8.30 1.51
CA GLY A 20 2.82 7.08 2.12
C GLY A 20 4.33 7.15 2.28
N VAL A 21 4.82 6.97 3.51
CA VAL A 21 6.26 6.86 3.80
C VAL A 21 6.46 5.76 4.82
N GLY A 22 7.05 4.64 4.38
CA GLY A 22 7.24 3.45 5.20
C GLY A 22 6.09 2.44 5.37
N PRO A 23 4.90 2.53 4.72
CA PRO A 23 3.83 1.55 4.94
C PRO A 23 3.89 0.34 3.99
N GLY A 24 4.71 0.38 2.94
CA GLY A 24 4.79 -0.68 1.94
C GLY A 24 5.34 -1.99 2.49
N ALA A 25 4.83 -3.14 2.03
CA ALA A 25 5.20 -4.46 2.57
C ALA A 25 6.70 -4.78 2.46
N MET A 26 7.37 -4.25 1.45
CA MET A 26 8.81 -4.46 1.21
C MET A 26 9.67 -3.28 1.68
N CYS A 27 9.07 -2.27 2.34
CA CYS A 27 9.76 -1.06 2.76
C CYS A 27 10.29 -1.20 4.19
N THR A 28 11.56 -0.83 4.40
CA THR A 28 12.21 -0.83 5.71
C THR A 28 12.56 0.58 6.20
N THR A 29 12.19 1.63 5.46
CA THR A 29 12.43 3.06 5.80
C THR A 29 12.21 3.37 7.28
N ARG A 30 11.06 2.99 7.84
CA ARG A 30 10.74 3.27 9.25
C ARG A 30 11.71 2.61 10.22
N MET A 31 12.13 1.39 9.91
CA MET A 31 13.03 0.62 10.78
C MET A 31 14.48 1.08 10.64
N MET A 32 14.88 1.48 9.42
CA MET A 32 16.25 1.90 9.14
C MET A 32 16.53 3.36 9.52
N THR A 33 15.52 4.24 9.46
CA THR A 33 15.70 5.69 9.62
C THR A 33 14.88 6.30 10.76
N GLY A 34 13.91 5.58 11.31
CA GLY A 34 12.91 6.15 12.23
C GLY A 34 11.88 7.08 11.57
N VAL A 35 12.03 7.39 10.27
CA VAL A 35 11.15 8.31 9.54
C VAL A 35 9.97 7.54 8.95
N GLY A 36 8.78 8.08 9.15
CA GLY A 36 7.54 7.56 8.58
C GLY A 36 6.36 7.80 9.52
N ARG A 37 5.14 7.47 9.07
CA ARG A 37 3.93 7.61 9.89
C ARG A 37 2.98 6.44 9.68
N PRO A 38 2.16 6.09 10.68
CA PRO A 38 1.03 5.20 10.49
C PRO A 38 0.16 5.70 9.33
N GLN A 39 -0.14 4.79 8.39
CA GLN A 39 -0.67 5.17 7.08
C GLN A 39 -2.02 5.86 7.17
N PHE A 40 -2.96 5.34 7.96
CA PHE A 40 -4.29 5.92 8.12
C PHE A 40 -4.21 7.38 8.61
N SER A 41 -3.44 7.65 9.67
CA SER A 41 -3.27 9.01 10.20
C SER A 41 -2.63 9.95 9.18
N ALA A 42 -1.63 9.47 8.42
CA ALA A 42 -1.01 10.27 7.37
C ALA A 42 -2.02 10.62 6.27
N VAL A 43 -2.82 9.65 5.82
CA VAL A 43 -3.87 9.85 4.80
C VAL A 43 -4.92 10.83 5.29
N LEU A 44 -5.42 10.65 6.51
CA LEU A 44 -6.47 11.50 7.11
C LEU A 44 -6.05 12.97 7.16
N GLU A 45 -4.86 13.25 7.72
CA GLU A 45 -4.38 14.63 7.86
C GLU A 45 -4.02 15.27 6.51
N CYS A 46 -3.43 14.50 5.59
CA CYS A 46 -3.08 15.01 4.26
C CYS A 46 -4.32 15.24 3.40
N SER A 47 -5.33 14.37 3.50
CA SER A 47 -6.60 14.53 2.79
C SER A 47 -7.35 15.78 3.22
N ALA A 48 -7.42 16.04 4.53
CA ALA A 48 -8.06 17.25 5.06
C ALA A 48 -7.41 18.53 4.49
N GLU A 49 -6.08 18.60 4.46
CA GLU A 49 -5.36 19.75 3.93
C GLU A 49 -5.48 19.88 2.40
N SER A 50 -5.39 18.76 1.68
CA SER A 50 -5.58 18.72 0.23
C SER A 50 -6.97 19.20 -0.19
N THR A 51 -8.01 18.74 0.53
CA THR A 51 -9.41 19.13 0.29
C THR A 51 -9.61 20.63 0.50
N ARG A 52 -9.00 21.21 1.56
CA ARG A 52 -9.04 22.65 1.84
C ARG A 52 -8.45 23.50 0.71
N LEU A 53 -7.55 22.90 -0.10
CA LEU A 53 -6.91 23.53 -1.26
C LEU A 53 -7.52 23.10 -2.60
N GLY A 54 -8.62 22.34 -2.58
CA GLY A 54 -9.30 21.87 -3.79
C GLY A 54 -8.52 20.84 -4.59
N LYS A 55 -7.64 20.06 -3.94
CA LYS A 55 -6.79 19.03 -4.56
C LYS A 55 -7.08 17.65 -4.00
N HIS A 56 -6.46 16.61 -4.57
CA HIS A 56 -6.69 15.22 -4.20
C HIS A 56 -5.45 14.52 -3.63
N ILE A 57 -5.67 13.45 -2.87
CA ILE A 57 -4.60 12.56 -2.41
C ILE A 57 -4.85 11.12 -2.81
N TRP A 58 -3.77 10.38 -3.04
CA TRP A 58 -3.77 8.92 -3.21
C TRP A 58 -3.03 8.27 -2.05
N ALA A 59 -3.66 7.32 -1.37
CA ALA A 59 -3.01 6.54 -0.31
C ALA A 59 -2.12 5.46 -0.95
N ASP A 60 -0.84 5.39 -0.58
CA ASP A 60 0.13 4.46 -1.19
C ASP A 60 0.77 3.53 -0.15
N GLY A 61 0.45 2.24 -0.25
CA GLY A 61 1.03 1.17 0.55
C GLY A 61 0.25 0.84 1.83
N GLY A 62 0.62 -0.29 2.44
CA GLY A 62 0.01 -0.80 3.68
C GLY A 62 -1.26 -1.64 3.49
N VAL A 63 -1.71 -1.85 2.25
CA VAL A 63 -2.90 -2.64 1.94
C VAL A 63 -2.58 -4.13 1.96
N ARG A 64 -3.37 -4.90 2.73
CA ARG A 64 -3.32 -6.36 2.79
C ARG A 64 -4.68 -7.00 2.51
N TYR A 65 -5.76 -6.28 2.83
CA TYR A 65 -7.13 -6.75 2.69
C TYR A 65 -8.03 -5.67 2.08
N PRO A 66 -9.21 -6.01 1.52
CA PRO A 66 -10.17 -5.03 1.03
C PRO A 66 -10.54 -3.94 2.05
N ARG A 67 -10.60 -4.30 3.35
CA ARG A 67 -10.85 -3.33 4.43
C ARG A 67 -9.80 -2.21 4.49
N ASP A 68 -8.55 -2.48 4.12
CA ASP A 68 -7.49 -1.48 4.20
C ASP A 68 -7.66 -0.43 3.09
N VAL A 69 -8.19 -0.82 1.93
CA VAL A 69 -8.64 0.11 0.88
C VAL A 69 -9.82 0.93 1.37
N ALA A 70 -10.83 0.29 1.97
CA ALA A 70 -11.96 0.99 2.56
C ALA A 70 -11.52 2.01 3.63
N LEU A 71 -10.59 1.66 4.51
CA LEU A 71 -10.05 2.60 5.50
C LEU A 71 -9.31 3.78 4.85
N GLY A 72 -8.56 3.56 3.77
CA GLY A 72 -7.93 4.64 3.01
C GLY A 72 -8.94 5.61 2.42
N LEU A 73 -10.03 5.09 1.83
CA LEU A 73 -11.12 5.89 1.28
C LEU A 73 -11.91 6.62 2.38
N ALA A 74 -12.17 5.96 3.51
CA ALA A 74 -12.82 6.57 4.68
C ALA A 74 -11.98 7.70 5.29
N ALA A 75 -10.64 7.60 5.24
CA ALA A 75 -9.74 8.69 5.61
C ALA A 75 -9.70 9.85 4.58
N GLY A 76 -10.46 9.74 3.49
CA GLY A 76 -10.59 10.77 2.46
C GLY A 76 -9.61 10.65 1.29
N ALA A 77 -8.96 9.50 1.09
CA ALA A 77 -8.22 9.27 -0.15
C ALA A 77 -9.15 9.17 -1.35
N SER A 78 -8.75 9.75 -2.48
CA SER A 78 -9.50 9.61 -3.73
C SER A 78 -9.21 8.28 -4.43
N ASN A 79 -7.99 7.75 -4.27
CA ASN A 79 -7.60 6.42 -4.73
C ASN A 79 -6.63 5.77 -3.72
N VAL A 80 -6.53 4.44 -3.78
CA VAL A 80 -5.59 3.66 -2.97
C VAL A 80 -4.71 2.81 -3.88
N MET A 81 -3.40 2.96 -3.74
CA MET A 81 -2.37 2.24 -4.47
C MET A 81 -1.84 1.07 -3.63
N PHE A 82 -1.77 -0.10 -4.24
CA PHE A 82 -1.23 -1.31 -3.63
C PHE A 82 -0.47 -2.14 -4.65
N GLY A 83 0.73 -2.61 -4.28
CA GLY A 83 1.61 -3.38 -5.16
C GLY A 83 1.64 -4.87 -4.82
N SER A 84 1.85 -5.22 -3.56
CA SER A 84 2.10 -6.62 -3.16
C SER A 84 0.97 -7.58 -3.50
N LEU A 85 -0.29 -7.13 -3.43
CA LEU A 85 -1.45 -7.94 -3.83
C LEU A 85 -1.45 -8.27 -5.33
N LEU A 86 -0.90 -7.39 -6.16
CA LEU A 86 -0.82 -7.56 -7.61
C LEU A 86 0.46 -8.29 -8.05
N ALA A 87 1.47 -8.37 -7.18
CA ALA A 87 2.77 -8.91 -7.54
C ALA A 87 2.74 -10.45 -7.76
N GLY A 88 1.85 -11.15 -7.05
CA GLY A 88 1.63 -12.59 -7.18
C GLY A 88 0.52 -12.96 -8.17
N THR A 89 0.42 -12.25 -9.31
CA THR A 89 -0.60 -12.50 -10.35
C THR A 89 0.05 -12.92 -11.66
N TYR A 90 -0.70 -13.51 -12.59
CA TYR A 90 -0.19 -13.84 -13.92
C TYR A 90 0.32 -12.63 -14.70
N GLU A 91 -0.35 -11.49 -14.56
CA GLU A 91 -0.08 -10.25 -15.30
C GLU A 91 1.14 -9.49 -14.78
N SER A 92 1.62 -9.79 -13.56
CA SER A 92 2.80 -9.11 -13.03
C SER A 92 4.06 -9.44 -13.84
N ALA A 93 4.98 -8.49 -13.95
CA ALA A 93 6.08 -8.55 -14.92
C ALA A 93 7.15 -9.63 -14.67
N ALA A 94 7.21 -10.20 -13.46
CA ALA A 94 8.20 -11.21 -13.13
C ALA A 94 7.81 -12.59 -13.68
N ASP A 95 8.82 -13.40 -14.03
CA ASP A 95 8.61 -14.78 -14.46
C ASP A 95 8.00 -15.63 -13.33
N THR A 96 7.08 -16.53 -13.70
CA THR A 96 6.49 -17.47 -12.76
C THR A 96 7.49 -18.60 -12.47
N LEU A 97 7.83 -18.76 -11.20
CA LEU A 97 8.71 -19.79 -10.68
C LEU A 97 7.92 -20.81 -9.85
N ARG A 98 8.57 -21.92 -9.52
CA ARG A 98 7.97 -23.00 -8.72
C ARG A 98 8.89 -23.37 -7.57
N ASP A 99 8.36 -23.48 -6.36
CA ASP A 99 9.13 -23.86 -5.18
C ASP A 99 9.28 -25.39 -5.04
N SER A 100 9.93 -25.83 -3.96
CA SER A 100 10.14 -27.26 -3.67
C SER A 100 8.86 -28.03 -3.44
N ASP A 101 7.78 -27.35 -3.01
CA ASP A 101 6.48 -27.94 -2.74
C ASP A 101 5.56 -27.86 -3.98
N GLY A 102 6.08 -27.38 -5.11
CA GLY A 102 5.36 -27.27 -6.36
C GLY A 102 4.49 -26.01 -6.48
N ARG A 103 4.53 -25.09 -5.52
CA ARG A 103 3.71 -23.86 -5.51
C ARG A 103 4.28 -22.81 -6.45
N LEU A 104 3.39 -22.14 -7.19
CA LEU A 104 3.77 -21.07 -8.09
C LEU A 104 4.01 -19.77 -7.31
N PHE A 105 5.10 -19.08 -7.63
CA PHE A 105 5.41 -17.78 -7.07
C PHE A 105 6.14 -16.89 -8.07
N LYS A 106 6.13 -15.59 -7.83
CA LYS A 106 6.92 -14.60 -8.54
C LYS A 106 7.86 -13.88 -7.59
N GLU A 107 9.05 -13.51 -8.06
CA GLU A 107 9.96 -12.69 -7.27
C GLU A 107 9.54 -11.23 -7.29
N SER A 108 9.60 -10.59 -6.13
CA SER A 108 9.37 -9.15 -5.98
C SER A 108 10.41 -8.54 -5.04
N PHE A 109 10.69 -7.25 -5.19
CA PHE A 109 11.64 -6.52 -4.35
C PHE A 109 11.22 -5.06 -4.17
N GLY A 110 11.66 -4.43 -3.08
CA GLY A 110 11.40 -3.03 -2.83
C GLY A 110 12.21 -2.12 -3.76
N MET A 111 11.64 -1.02 -4.25
CA MET A 111 12.35 -0.09 -5.14
C MET A 111 13.49 0.69 -4.47
N ALA A 112 13.54 0.66 -3.13
CA ALA A 112 14.64 1.18 -2.31
C ALA A 112 15.63 0.09 -1.85
N SER A 113 15.54 -1.12 -2.39
CA SER A 113 16.47 -2.22 -2.12
C SER A 113 17.75 -2.13 -2.95
N ASN A 114 18.82 -2.78 -2.51
CA ASN A 114 20.07 -2.88 -3.23
C ASN A 114 19.87 -3.48 -4.64
N ARG A 115 19.00 -4.50 -4.80
CA ARG A 115 18.62 -5.04 -6.13
C ARG A 115 18.07 -3.95 -7.06
N ALA A 116 17.18 -3.09 -6.57
CA ALA A 116 16.63 -1.99 -7.35
C ALA A 116 17.68 -0.90 -7.64
N VAL A 117 18.52 -0.57 -6.67
CA VAL A 117 19.62 0.39 -6.83
C VAL A 117 20.60 -0.10 -7.91
N ARG A 118 21.01 -1.36 -7.87
CA ARG A 118 21.87 -1.98 -8.88
C ARG A 118 21.29 -1.91 -10.29
N ASN A 119 20.00 -2.16 -10.42
CA ASN A 119 19.32 -2.11 -11.71
C ASN A 119 19.27 -0.70 -12.29
N ARG A 120 18.94 0.32 -11.46
CA ARG A 120 18.83 1.71 -11.92
C ARG A 120 20.19 2.38 -12.17
N THR A 121 21.26 1.93 -11.52
CA THR A 121 22.62 2.50 -11.65
C THR A 121 23.54 1.65 -12.55
N ARG A 122 22.97 0.76 -13.37
CA ARG A 122 23.75 -0.20 -14.18
C ARG A 122 24.75 0.48 -15.14
N SER A 123 24.45 1.69 -15.61
CA SER A 123 25.29 2.48 -16.51
C SER A 123 26.34 3.35 -15.80
N GLU A 124 26.38 3.36 -14.46
CA GLU A 124 27.30 4.17 -13.68
C GLU A 124 28.65 3.45 -13.43
N THR A 125 29.64 4.21 -12.97
CA THR A 125 30.94 3.65 -12.59
C THR A 125 30.79 2.72 -11.37
N ALA A 126 31.73 1.78 -11.22
CA ALA A 126 31.71 0.85 -10.09
C ALA A 126 31.76 1.57 -8.72
N LEU A 127 32.51 2.68 -8.62
CA LEU A 127 32.63 3.46 -7.39
C LEU A 127 31.33 4.20 -7.06
N ASP A 128 30.69 4.85 -8.04
CA ASP A 128 29.45 5.59 -7.82
C ASP A 128 28.30 4.65 -7.45
N ARG A 129 28.24 3.50 -8.12
CA ARG A 129 27.29 2.45 -7.77
C ARG A 129 27.51 1.94 -6.35
N ALA A 130 28.75 1.60 -5.97
CA ALA A 130 29.06 1.11 -4.64
C ALA A 130 28.66 2.11 -3.55
N ARG A 131 28.87 3.42 -3.76
CA ARG A 131 28.44 4.48 -2.84
C ARG A 131 26.92 4.52 -2.66
N LYS A 132 26.16 4.34 -3.74
CA LYS A 132 24.68 4.36 -3.70
C LYS A 132 24.08 3.08 -3.09
N GLU A 133 24.83 1.99 -3.05
CA GLU A 133 24.42 0.70 -2.46
C GLU A 133 24.65 0.62 -0.93
N LEU A 134 25.33 1.59 -0.33
CA LEU A 134 25.70 1.57 1.10
C LEU A 134 24.51 1.55 2.06
N PHE A 135 23.35 2.03 1.63
CA PHE A 135 22.16 2.11 2.47
C PHE A 135 20.91 1.77 1.66
N GLU A 136 20.08 0.89 2.20
CA GLU A 136 18.84 0.45 1.59
C GLU A 136 17.66 0.57 2.55
N GLU A 137 16.50 0.85 1.98
CA GLU A 137 15.24 1.03 2.72
C GLU A 137 14.14 0.11 2.17
N GLY A 138 14.55 -1.01 1.57
CA GLY A 138 13.65 -2.08 1.19
C GLY A 138 14.35 -3.43 1.04
N ILE A 139 13.57 -4.49 1.12
CA ILE A 139 14.10 -5.85 0.98
C ILE A 139 14.40 -6.20 -0.48
N SER A 140 15.53 -6.85 -0.72
CA SER A 140 16.02 -7.19 -2.06
C SER A 140 15.35 -8.43 -2.68
N THR A 141 14.63 -9.23 -1.88
CA THR A 141 13.92 -10.42 -2.36
C THR A 141 12.68 -10.71 -1.53
N SER A 142 11.60 -11.08 -2.19
CA SER A 142 10.40 -11.65 -1.58
C SER A 142 9.70 -12.58 -2.58
N ARG A 143 9.09 -13.65 -2.08
CA ARG A 143 8.30 -14.59 -2.89
C ARG A 143 6.83 -14.22 -2.77
N MET A 144 6.22 -13.86 -3.90
CA MET A 144 4.79 -13.56 -3.99
C MET A 144 4.12 -14.80 -4.59
N TYR A 145 3.52 -15.62 -3.74
CA TYR A 145 2.81 -16.81 -4.19
C TYR A 145 1.57 -16.42 -4.99
N LEU A 146 1.31 -17.15 -6.08
CA LEU A 146 0.05 -17.05 -6.81
C LEU A 146 -1.02 -17.79 -6.02
N ASP A 147 -2.19 -17.19 -5.90
CA ASP A 147 -3.37 -17.88 -5.39
C ASP A 147 -3.81 -18.92 -6.43
N PRO A 148 -3.92 -20.22 -6.06
CA PRO A 148 -4.28 -21.26 -7.02
C PRO A 148 -5.70 -21.13 -7.56
N GLU A 149 -6.61 -20.49 -6.82
CA GLU A 149 -8.01 -20.28 -7.22
C GLU A 149 -8.22 -18.91 -7.87
N ARG A 150 -7.38 -17.93 -7.54
CA ARG A 150 -7.52 -16.51 -7.95
C ARG A 150 -6.21 -15.88 -8.43
N PRO A 151 -5.58 -16.41 -9.49
CA PRO A 151 -4.23 -16.02 -9.88
C PRO A 151 -4.15 -14.74 -10.73
N SER A 152 -5.26 -14.13 -11.10
CA SER A 152 -5.31 -12.97 -12.01
C SER A 152 -5.50 -11.65 -11.26
N VAL A 153 -5.05 -10.56 -11.87
CA VAL A 153 -5.35 -9.19 -11.41
C VAL A 153 -6.86 -8.94 -11.32
N GLU A 154 -7.65 -9.47 -12.25
CA GLU A 154 -9.12 -9.34 -12.26
C GLU A 154 -9.72 -9.91 -10.97
N ASP A 155 -9.28 -11.09 -10.53
CA ASP A 155 -9.77 -11.73 -9.31
C ASP A 155 -9.54 -10.85 -8.07
N ILE A 156 -8.37 -10.20 -8.02
CA ILE A 156 -8.00 -9.28 -6.93
C ILE A 156 -8.84 -8.00 -6.99
N ILE A 157 -9.03 -7.43 -8.18
CA ILE A 157 -9.85 -6.22 -8.34
C ILE A 157 -11.31 -6.50 -7.96
N ASP A 158 -11.89 -7.61 -8.39
CA ASP A 158 -13.24 -8.00 -8.02
C ASP A 158 -13.39 -8.17 -6.51
N GLN A 159 -12.43 -8.82 -5.84
CA GLN A 159 -12.43 -8.97 -4.38
C GLN A 159 -12.35 -7.63 -3.66
N ILE A 160 -11.46 -6.72 -4.11
CA ILE A 160 -11.30 -5.39 -3.52
C ILE A 160 -12.58 -4.57 -3.71
N VAL A 161 -13.13 -4.53 -4.93
CA VAL A 161 -14.33 -3.77 -5.27
C VAL A 161 -15.54 -4.31 -4.48
N ALA A 162 -15.72 -5.63 -4.41
CA ALA A 162 -16.78 -6.24 -3.60
C ALA A 162 -16.66 -5.85 -2.12
N GLY A 163 -15.45 -5.91 -1.54
CA GLY A 163 -15.19 -5.52 -0.17
C GLY A 163 -15.49 -4.05 0.10
N VAL A 164 -15.04 -3.13 -0.77
CA VAL A 164 -15.31 -1.69 -0.66
C VAL A 164 -16.81 -1.41 -0.75
N ARG A 165 -17.53 -2.01 -1.71
CA ARG A 165 -18.99 -1.86 -1.84
C ARG A 165 -19.73 -2.37 -0.59
N SER A 166 -19.26 -3.45 0.03
CA SER A 166 -19.78 -3.92 1.30
C SER A 166 -19.57 -2.90 2.40
N SER A 167 -18.38 -2.30 2.52
CA SER A 167 -18.11 -1.23 3.49
C SER A 167 -18.98 0.00 3.27
N CYS A 168 -19.18 0.43 2.01
CA CYS A 168 -20.09 1.52 1.68
C CYS A 168 -21.52 1.22 2.13
N THR A 169 -21.98 -0.03 1.98
CA THR A 169 -23.32 -0.45 2.41
C THR A 169 -23.49 -0.29 3.93
N TYR A 170 -22.51 -0.72 4.73
CA TYR A 170 -22.55 -0.55 6.19
C TYR A 170 -22.54 0.92 6.64
N ALA A 171 -21.81 1.79 5.92
CA ALA A 171 -21.81 3.23 6.18
C ALA A 171 -23.01 3.97 5.57
N GLY A 172 -23.89 3.26 4.86
CA GLY A 172 -25.03 3.85 4.16
C GLY A 172 -24.63 4.81 3.03
N ALA A 173 -23.48 4.63 2.40
CA ALA A 173 -22.94 5.50 1.35
C ALA A 173 -23.17 4.92 -0.05
N ARG A 174 -23.50 5.80 -1.01
CA ARG A 174 -23.69 5.45 -2.44
C ARG A 174 -22.56 5.95 -3.34
N SER A 175 -21.62 6.70 -2.79
CA SER A 175 -20.44 7.21 -3.49
C SER A 175 -19.24 7.26 -2.55
N ILE A 176 -18.04 7.40 -3.11
CA ILE A 176 -16.80 7.54 -2.31
C ILE A 176 -16.81 8.82 -1.46
N PRO A 177 -17.24 10.00 -1.96
CA PRO A 177 -17.38 11.19 -1.11
C PRO A 177 -18.35 10.97 0.06
N GLU A 178 -19.53 10.38 -0.18
CA GLU A 178 -20.47 10.05 0.90
C GLU A 178 -19.86 9.06 1.89
N PHE A 179 -19.05 8.12 1.42
CA PHE A 179 -18.40 7.14 2.28
C PHE A 179 -17.38 7.79 3.22
N ALA A 180 -16.54 8.69 2.69
CA ALA A 180 -15.60 9.45 3.51
C ALA A 180 -16.31 10.36 4.54
N GLU A 181 -17.45 10.93 4.18
CA GLU A 181 -18.26 11.78 5.08
C GLU A 181 -18.96 10.98 6.19
N ARG A 182 -19.52 9.81 5.85
CA ARG A 182 -20.39 9.04 6.75
C ARG A 182 -19.65 7.99 7.58
N ALA A 183 -18.49 7.52 7.12
CA ALA A 183 -17.76 6.47 7.81
C ALA A 183 -17.27 6.96 9.18
N VAL A 184 -17.58 6.20 10.23
CA VAL A 184 -17.04 6.42 11.57
C VAL A 184 -15.93 5.42 11.81
N VAL A 185 -14.72 5.92 12.05
CA VAL A 185 -13.54 5.08 12.31
C VAL A 185 -13.20 5.12 13.80
N GLY A 186 -13.14 3.94 14.42
CA GLY A 186 -12.74 3.75 15.81
C GLY A 186 -11.30 3.24 15.93
N ILE A 187 -10.67 3.49 17.08
CA ILE A 187 -9.38 2.89 17.44
C ILE A 187 -9.64 1.48 17.95
N GLN A 188 -8.92 0.50 17.40
CA GLN A 188 -8.95 -0.88 17.87
C GLN A 188 -7.67 -1.19 18.66
N SER A 189 -7.83 -1.83 19.82
CA SER A 189 -6.72 -2.47 20.52
C SER A 189 -6.29 -3.75 19.80
N ALA A 190 -5.16 -4.33 20.18
CA ALA A 190 -4.74 -5.62 19.67
C ALA A 190 -5.83 -6.70 19.90
N SER A 191 -6.44 -6.72 21.09
CA SER A 191 -7.52 -7.67 21.40
C SER A 191 -8.76 -7.46 20.53
N GLY A 192 -9.15 -6.20 20.26
CA GLY A 192 -10.28 -5.91 19.36
C GLY A 192 -9.99 -6.29 17.91
N TYR A 193 -8.74 -6.20 17.48
CA TYR A 193 -8.34 -6.69 16.16
C TYR A 193 -8.39 -8.23 16.06
N GLU A 194 -7.93 -8.94 17.10
CA GLU A 194 -8.01 -10.40 17.16
C GLU A 194 -9.46 -10.91 17.30
N GLU A 195 -10.34 -10.16 17.98
CA GLU A 195 -11.78 -10.46 18.06
C GLU A 195 -12.43 -10.53 16.66
N GLY A 196 -12.02 -9.64 15.75
CA GLY A 196 -12.56 -9.58 14.39
C GLY A 196 -11.98 -10.63 13.42
N ARG A 197 -10.98 -11.41 13.83
CA ARG A 197 -10.40 -12.47 12.98
C ARG A 197 -11.23 -13.75 13.05
N ALA A 198 -11.38 -14.41 11.91
CA ALA A 198 -11.99 -15.73 11.85
C ALA A 198 -11.18 -16.73 12.71
N ARG A 199 -11.90 -17.63 13.40
CA ARG A 199 -11.32 -18.75 14.14
C ARG A 199 -11.69 -20.04 13.42
N ASP A 200 -10.69 -20.84 13.12
CA ASP A 200 -10.80 -22.15 12.47
C ASP A 200 -11.19 -23.27 13.45
N THR A 201 -10.93 -23.06 14.74
CA THR A 201 -11.40 -23.93 15.82
C THR A 201 -12.22 -23.14 16.84
N SER A 202 -13.41 -23.66 17.16
CA SER A 202 -14.26 -23.18 18.27
C SER A 202 -14.35 -24.27 19.34
N TRP A 203 -14.74 -23.90 20.56
CA TRP A 203 -14.89 -24.81 21.71
C TRP A 203 -16.07 -25.79 21.54
#